data_AF-A0A319EPV2-F1
#
_entry.id   AF-A0A319EPV2-F1
#
_cell.length_a   1.000
_cell.length_b   1.000
_cell.length_c   1.000
_cell.angle_alpha   90.00
_cell.angle_beta   90.00
_cell.angle_gamma   90.00
#
_symmetry.space_group_name_H-M   'P 1'
#
loop_
_entity.id
_entity.type
_entity.pdbx_description
1 polymer ?
#
loop_
_entity_poly.entity_id
_entity_poly.type
_entity_poly.pdbx_seq_one_letter_code
_entity_poly.pdbx_strand_id
1 'polypeptide(L)'
;MRYEAEGGDPSNAGLQYGRAFLEPVKEKHPWITYSDLWTLAGVVAIKELGGPEVQWKPGRTDLVDDSKVPPRGRLPDGAQGADHLRFIFNRMGFNDQEIVALTGGHNLGRCHTDRSGFEGPWVNNPTRFSNQFFKLLLQLKWTPRKLANGMSQFVYEDPDAEEGDELLMMLPTDVALKTDPSFRQWVERYAEDKELFFDHFAKVFAKLVELGIRRDEKDVILNTDNVKGGYISAPKKSNTPTGPPRKPKARL
;
A
#
# COMPACT_ATOMS: atom_id res chain seq x y z
N MET A 1 9.38 -2.63 9.24
CA MET A 1 8.61 -3.86 8.92
C MET A 1 9.30 -5.18 9.30
N ARG A 2 10.57 -5.19 9.73
CA ARG A 2 11.34 -6.42 10.01
C ARG A 2 11.06 -7.01 11.39
N TYR A 3 10.88 -6.15 12.38
CA TYR A 3 10.71 -6.51 13.79
C TYR A 3 9.29 -6.98 14.11
N GLU A 4 9.10 -7.71 15.22
CA GLU A 4 7.79 -8.23 15.63
C GLU A 4 6.78 -7.12 15.92
N ALA A 5 7.19 -6.08 16.65
CA ALA A 5 6.31 -4.99 17.05
C ALA A 5 5.54 -4.38 15.85
N GLU A 6 6.25 -4.14 14.75
CA GLU A 6 5.71 -3.59 13.51
C GLU A 6 5.18 -4.67 12.55
N GLY A 7 5.93 -5.74 12.34
CA GLY A 7 5.59 -6.79 11.38
C GLY A 7 4.46 -7.71 11.84
N GLY A 8 4.06 -7.62 13.12
CA GLY A 8 2.86 -8.22 13.69
C GLY A 8 1.75 -7.21 13.97
N ASP A 9 1.87 -5.96 13.50
CA ASP A 9 0.75 -5.01 13.49
C ASP A 9 -0.36 -5.57 12.57
N PRO A 10 -1.64 -5.61 13.00
CA PRO A 10 -2.75 -6.07 12.16
C PRO A 10 -2.86 -5.36 10.81
N SER A 11 -2.54 -4.07 10.74
CA SER A 11 -2.54 -3.31 9.46
C SER A 11 -1.48 -3.79 8.47
N ASN A 12 -0.50 -4.56 8.95
CA ASN A 12 0.57 -5.15 8.16
C ASN A 12 0.33 -6.63 7.81
N ALA A 13 -0.86 -7.16 8.13
CA ALA A 13 -1.22 -8.55 7.85
C ALA A 13 -1.07 -8.88 6.35
N GLY A 14 -0.31 -9.94 6.05
CA GLY A 14 -0.01 -10.39 4.69
C GLY A 14 1.34 -9.94 4.16
N LEU A 15 1.95 -8.89 4.72
CA LEU A 15 3.27 -8.40 4.26
C LEU A 15 4.41 -9.40 4.54
N GLN A 16 4.20 -10.43 5.37
CA GLN A 16 5.12 -11.56 5.48
C GLN A 16 5.34 -12.30 4.15
N TYR A 17 4.33 -12.37 3.28
CA TYR A 17 4.49 -13.02 1.98
C TYR A 17 5.42 -12.22 1.06
N GLY A 18 5.28 -10.89 1.06
CA GLY A 18 6.17 -9.99 0.32
C GLY A 18 7.61 -10.03 0.84
N ARG A 19 7.79 -10.05 2.17
CA ARG A 19 9.12 -10.21 2.78
C ARG A 19 9.77 -11.53 2.36
N ALA A 20 9.06 -12.65 2.53
CA ALA A 20 9.56 -13.98 2.16
C ALA A 20 9.88 -14.08 0.65
N PHE A 21 9.08 -13.45 -0.20
CA PHE A 21 9.30 -13.41 -1.65
C PHE A 21 10.61 -12.71 -2.03
N LEU A 22 11.04 -11.70 -1.27
CA LEU A 22 12.26 -10.95 -1.53
C LEU A 22 13.53 -11.54 -0.88
N GLU A 23 13.41 -12.55 -0.01
CA GLU A 23 14.57 -13.17 0.64
C GLU A 23 15.59 -13.75 -0.36
N PRO A 24 15.21 -14.47 -1.43
CA PRO A 24 16.18 -14.97 -2.41
C PRO A 24 16.95 -13.85 -3.12
N VAL A 25 16.35 -12.66 -3.27
CA VAL A 25 17.01 -11.48 -3.83
C VAL A 25 18.03 -10.94 -2.83
N LYS A 26 17.64 -10.83 -1.54
CA LYS A 26 18.54 -10.41 -0.47
C LYS A 26 19.74 -11.35 -0.31
N GLU A 27 19.54 -12.66 -0.41
CA GLU A 27 20.61 -13.67 -0.33
C GLU A 27 21.62 -13.52 -1.48
N LYS A 28 21.15 -13.24 -2.70
CA LYS A 28 22.02 -12.99 -3.86
C LYS A 28 22.72 -11.63 -3.82
N HIS A 29 22.14 -10.66 -3.13
CA HIS A 29 22.63 -9.29 -3.06
C HIS A 29 22.78 -8.85 -1.59
N PRO A 30 23.74 -9.42 -0.83
CA PRO A 30 23.87 -9.15 0.61
C PRO A 30 24.19 -7.68 0.92
N TRP A 31 24.75 -6.94 -0.05
CA TRP A 31 25.14 -5.53 0.06
C TRP A 31 23.96 -4.56 0.17
N ILE A 32 22.77 -4.89 -0.36
CA ILE A 32 21.59 -4.00 -0.29
C ILE A 32 20.91 -4.18 1.07
N THR A 33 20.52 -3.10 1.74
CA THR A 33 19.79 -3.20 3.02
C THR A 33 18.36 -3.69 2.80
N TYR A 34 17.71 -4.26 3.82
CA TYR A 34 16.28 -4.57 3.71
C TYR A 34 15.45 -3.30 3.49
N SER A 35 15.82 -2.20 4.14
CA SER A 35 15.19 -0.89 3.96
C SER A 35 15.22 -0.41 2.49
N ASP A 36 16.37 -0.51 1.81
CA ASP A 36 16.45 -0.17 0.39
C ASP A 36 15.79 -1.23 -0.50
N LEU A 37 15.98 -2.52 -0.23
CA LEU A 37 15.41 -3.60 -1.04
C LEU A 37 13.89 -3.53 -1.13
N TRP A 38 13.20 -3.33 0.00
CA TRP A 38 11.73 -3.30 0.02
C TRP A 38 11.15 -2.06 -0.67
N THR A 39 11.76 -0.89 -0.48
CA THR A 39 11.31 0.34 -1.15
C THR A 39 11.62 0.31 -2.64
N LEU A 40 12.78 -0.21 -3.04
CA LEU A 40 13.15 -0.43 -4.44
C LEU A 40 12.19 -1.41 -5.12
N ALA A 41 11.86 -2.52 -4.47
CA ALA A 41 10.92 -3.50 -5.01
C ALA A 41 9.55 -2.87 -5.30
N GLY A 42 9.06 -1.97 -4.44
CA GLY A 42 7.81 -1.24 -4.67
C GLY A 42 7.87 -0.33 -5.91
N VAL A 43 8.95 0.44 -6.07
CA VAL A 43 9.16 1.31 -7.23
C VAL A 43 9.31 0.51 -8.54
N VAL A 44 10.06 -0.59 -8.50
CA VAL A 44 10.20 -1.50 -9.64
C VAL A 44 8.85 -2.11 -10.01
N ALA A 45 8.07 -2.56 -9.03
CA ALA A 45 6.73 -3.11 -9.29
C ALA A 45 5.82 -2.11 -10.00
N ILE A 46 5.80 -0.83 -9.57
CA ILE A 46 5.02 0.22 -10.26
C ILE A 46 5.42 0.33 -11.73
N LYS A 47 6.73 0.39 -12.01
CA LYS A 47 7.26 0.50 -13.37
C LYS A 47 6.91 -0.72 -14.24
N GLU A 48 7.15 -1.93 -13.74
CA GLU A 48 6.92 -3.18 -14.46
C GLU A 48 5.42 -3.45 -14.72
N LEU A 49 4.53 -2.89 -13.89
CA LEU A 49 3.08 -2.96 -14.09
C LEU A 49 2.55 -1.85 -15.02
N GLY A 50 3.44 -1.09 -15.68
CA GLY A 50 3.09 -0.05 -16.65
C GLY A 50 2.77 1.31 -16.03
N GLY A 51 3.16 1.53 -14.78
CA GLY A 51 3.03 2.79 -14.07
C GLY A 51 4.14 3.79 -14.38
N PRO A 52 4.11 4.98 -13.74
CA PRO A 52 5.11 6.00 -13.97
C PRO A 52 6.46 5.63 -13.35
N GLU A 53 7.53 6.23 -13.87
CA GLU A 53 8.85 6.12 -13.26
C GLU A 53 8.92 6.97 -11.99
N VAL A 54 9.14 6.32 -10.85
CA VAL A 54 9.30 6.99 -9.55
C VAL A 54 10.78 7.23 -9.30
N GLN A 55 11.16 8.47 -9.00
CA GLN A 55 12.51 8.76 -8.54
C GLN A 55 12.77 8.07 -7.18
N TRP A 56 13.68 7.11 -7.17
CA TRP A 56 14.10 6.40 -5.97
C TRP A 56 15.57 6.68 -5.67
N LYS A 57 15.89 6.90 -4.39
CA LYS A 57 17.25 7.17 -3.93
C LYS A 57 17.68 6.10 -2.93
N PRO A 58 18.84 5.43 -3.12
CA PRO A 58 19.38 4.47 -2.15
C PRO A 58 19.95 5.16 -0.91
N GLY A 59 20.46 4.36 0.01
CA GLY A 59 21.28 4.78 1.15
C GLY A 59 20.65 4.48 2.52
N ARG A 60 19.46 3.88 2.56
CA ARG A 60 18.81 3.54 3.84
C ARG A 60 19.62 2.47 4.55
N THR A 61 19.81 2.65 5.85
CA THR A 61 20.45 1.65 6.70
C THR A 61 19.39 0.76 7.35
N ASP A 62 19.73 -0.50 7.60
CA ASP A 62 18.90 -1.34 8.47
C ASP A 62 19.18 -0.95 9.93
N LEU A 63 18.12 -0.85 10.72
CA LEU A 63 18.28 -0.74 12.17
C LEU A 63 18.84 -2.05 12.73
N VAL A 64 19.49 -1.96 13.89
CA VAL A 64 20.01 -3.13 14.61
C VAL A 64 18.96 -3.76 15.52
N ASP A 65 18.02 -2.96 16.03
CA ASP A 65 16.95 -3.37 16.93
C ASP A 65 15.63 -2.61 16.64
N ASP A 66 14.60 -2.86 17.46
CA ASP A 66 13.27 -2.29 17.32
C ASP A 66 13.07 -0.97 18.09
N SER A 67 14.14 -0.34 18.62
CA SER A 67 14.06 0.88 19.44
C SER A 67 13.42 2.09 18.74
N LYS A 68 13.42 2.10 17.40
CA LYS A 68 12.83 3.16 16.58
C LYS A 68 11.50 2.75 15.92
N VAL A 69 10.97 1.56 16.22
CA VAL A 69 9.67 1.13 15.68
C VAL A 69 8.57 2.05 16.22
N PRO A 70 7.78 2.70 15.35
CA PRO A 70 6.69 3.55 15.81
C PRO A 70 5.58 2.72 16.48
N PRO A 71 4.81 3.31 17.42
CA PRO A 71 3.68 2.62 18.02
C PRO A 71 2.58 2.35 16.97
N ARG A 72 1.81 1.29 17.22
CA ARG A 72 0.67 0.87 16.40
C ARG A 72 -0.44 1.93 16.33
N GLY A 73 -1.34 1.78 15.37
CA GLY A 73 -2.52 2.66 15.23
C GLY A 73 -2.21 4.00 14.57
N ARG A 74 -1.10 4.10 13.82
CA ARG A 74 -0.72 5.29 13.05
C ARG A 74 -1.01 5.18 11.55
N LEU A 75 -1.52 4.03 11.11
CA LEU A 75 -1.87 3.76 9.71
C LEU A 75 -3.35 4.07 9.45
N PRO A 76 -3.71 4.46 8.22
CA PRO A 76 -5.10 4.73 7.87
C PRO A 76 -5.96 3.47 8.00
N ASP A 77 -7.23 3.68 8.32
CA ASP A 77 -8.23 2.62 8.47
C ASP A 77 -9.22 2.76 7.31
N GLY A 78 -9.31 1.72 6.49
CA GLY A 78 -10.13 1.67 5.30
C GLY A 78 -11.63 1.89 5.57
N ALA A 79 -12.09 1.60 6.79
CA ALA A 79 -13.49 1.73 7.21
C ALA A 79 -13.92 3.17 7.54
N GLN A 80 -12.99 4.13 7.55
CA GLN A 80 -13.25 5.51 7.95
C GLN A 80 -13.55 6.43 6.75
N GLY A 81 -13.74 7.72 7.01
CA GLY A 81 -14.02 8.75 6.01
C GLY A 81 -12.88 9.74 5.76
N ALA A 82 -13.20 10.84 5.07
CA ALA A 82 -12.23 11.86 4.64
C ALA A 82 -11.47 12.52 5.79
N ASP A 83 -12.15 12.80 6.92
CA ASP A 83 -11.52 13.41 8.10
C ASP A 83 -10.42 12.52 8.69
N HIS A 84 -10.60 11.19 8.67
CA HIS A 84 -9.58 10.25 9.11
C HIS A 84 -8.38 10.24 8.17
N LEU A 85 -8.61 10.27 6.86
CA LEU A 85 -7.54 10.38 5.88
C LEU A 85 -6.71 11.65 6.13
N ARG A 86 -7.36 12.81 6.29
CA ARG A 86 -6.66 14.06 6.62
C ARG A 86 -5.93 13.99 7.96
N PHE A 87 -6.58 13.45 9.00
CA PHE A 87 -5.97 13.30 10.32
C PHE A 87 -4.66 12.51 10.27
N ILE A 88 -4.62 11.42 9.51
CA ILE A 88 -3.44 10.56 9.36
C ILE A 88 -2.40 11.21 8.45
N PHE A 89 -2.78 11.62 7.25
CA PHE A 89 -1.84 12.04 6.21
C PHE A 89 -1.31 13.46 6.39
N ASN A 90 -2.08 14.39 6.97
CA ASN A 90 -1.58 15.75 7.25
C ASN A 90 -0.44 15.71 8.28
N ARG A 91 -0.48 14.79 9.24
CA ARG A 91 0.62 14.56 10.21
C ARG A 91 1.91 14.08 9.53
N MET A 92 1.80 13.48 8.35
CA MET A 92 2.92 13.05 7.52
C MET A 92 3.30 14.11 6.47
N GLY A 93 2.64 15.27 6.48
CA GLY A 93 2.92 16.37 5.56
C GLY A 93 2.35 16.20 4.16
N PHE A 94 1.32 15.36 3.98
CA PHE A 94 0.60 15.24 2.72
C PHE A 94 -0.66 16.10 2.73
N ASN A 95 -0.91 16.81 1.63
CA ASN A 95 -2.15 17.57 1.43
C ASN A 95 -3.23 16.72 0.74
N ASP A 96 -4.42 17.30 0.55
CA ASP A 96 -5.57 16.62 -0.06
C ASP A 96 -5.29 16.03 -1.46
N GLN A 97 -4.59 16.77 -2.32
CA GLN A 97 -4.22 16.28 -3.65
C GLN A 97 -3.30 15.07 -3.57
N GLU A 98 -2.33 15.11 -2.66
CA GLU A 98 -1.34 14.06 -2.48
C GLU A 98 -1.98 12.80 -1.87
N ILE A 99 -2.94 12.96 -0.96
CA ILE A 99 -3.75 11.86 -0.42
C ILE A 99 -4.48 11.15 -1.57
N VAL A 100 -5.22 11.90 -2.39
CA VAL A 100 -5.97 11.33 -3.52
C VAL A 100 -5.04 10.64 -4.52
N ALA A 101 -3.87 11.24 -4.81
CA ALA A 101 -2.88 10.62 -5.67
C ALA A 101 -2.42 9.26 -5.11
N LEU A 102 -2.01 9.20 -3.83
CA LEU A 102 -1.57 7.94 -3.20
C LEU A 102 -2.66 6.88 -3.18
N THR A 103 -3.92 7.25 -2.87
CA THR A 103 -5.04 6.30 -2.90
C THR A 103 -5.27 5.73 -4.29
N GLY A 104 -4.89 6.45 -5.36
CA GLY A 104 -4.87 5.91 -6.72
C GLY A 104 -4.07 4.62 -6.88
N GLY A 105 -3.15 4.30 -5.95
CA GLY A 105 -2.47 3.00 -5.88
C GLY A 105 -3.42 1.80 -5.70
N HIS A 106 -4.65 2.00 -5.21
CA HIS A 106 -5.71 0.99 -5.16
C HIS A 106 -6.16 0.49 -6.55
N ASN A 107 -5.66 1.05 -7.64
CA ASN A 107 -5.80 0.41 -8.96
C ASN A 107 -5.03 -0.92 -9.07
N LEU A 108 -4.10 -1.21 -8.16
CA LEU A 108 -3.36 -2.47 -8.12
C LEU A 108 -3.85 -3.41 -7.00
N GLY A 109 -3.84 -4.70 -7.31
CA GLY A 109 -4.11 -5.75 -6.35
C GLY A 109 -5.56 -5.78 -5.88
N ARG A 110 -5.75 -6.23 -4.63
CA ARG A 110 -7.05 -6.52 -4.05
C ARG A 110 -6.99 -6.64 -2.53
N CYS A 111 -8.15 -6.56 -1.89
CA CYS A 111 -8.32 -6.90 -0.49
C CYS A 111 -8.60 -8.41 -0.30
N HIS A 112 -8.25 -8.90 0.89
CA HIS A 112 -8.47 -10.27 1.33
C HIS A 112 -9.00 -10.29 2.77
N THR A 113 -10.05 -11.09 2.99
CA THR A 113 -10.78 -11.14 4.26
C THR A 113 -9.93 -11.60 5.44
N ASP A 114 -8.92 -12.44 5.19
CA ASP A 114 -7.97 -12.95 6.19
C ASP A 114 -6.82 -11.98 6.50
N ARG A 115 -6.76 -10.83 5.81
CA ARG A 115 -5.74 -9.78 6.00
C ARG A 115 -6.37 -8.51 6.53
N SER A 116 -7.11 -7.81 5.68
CA SER A 116 -7.72 -6.51 6.00
C SER A 116 -9.16 -6.61 6.49
N GLY A 117 -9.78 -7.79 6.38
CA GLY A 117 -11.21 -7.97 6.61
C GLY A 117 -12.09 -7.55 5.43
N PHE A 118 -11.56 -6.83 4.45
CA PHE A 118 -12.25 -6.47 3.21
C PHE A 118 -12.02 -7.52 2.11
N GLU A 119 -12.83 -7.50 1.05
CA GLU A 119 -12.76 -8.51 -0.01
C GLU A 119 -12.93 -7.93 -1.41
N GLY A 120 -12.06 -8.36 -2.32
CA GLY A 120 -12.23 -8.14 -3.76
C GLY A 120 -11.23 -7.16 -4.36
N PRO A 121 -11.16 -7.10 -5.69
CA PRO A 121 -10.37 -6.12 -6.43
C PRO A 121 -11.11 -4.78 -6.56
N TRP A 122 -10.36 -3.69 -6.70
CA TRP A 122 -10.93 -2.37 -7.01
C TRP A 122 -11.24 -2.19 -8.50
N VAL A 123 -10.52 -2.89 -9.37
CA VAL A 123 -10.59 -2.77 -10.83
C VAL A 123 -10.52 -4.14 -11.49
N ASN A 124 -11.03 -4.26 -12.72
CA ASN A 124 -11.08 -5.54 -13.46
C ASN A 124 -9.69 -6.10 -13.79
N ASN A 125 -8.68 -5.25 -14.00
CA ASN A 125 -7.31 -5.67 -14.28
C ASN A 125 -6.33 -5.18 -13.18
N PRO A 126 -6.27 -5.88 -12.03
CA PRO A 126 -5.53 -5.43 -10.85
C PRO A 126 -4.00 -5.58 -10.97
N THR A 127 -3.48 -6.01 -12.12
CA THR A 127 -2.04 -6.17 -12.38
C THR A 127 -1.52 -5.19 -13.43
N ARG A 128 -2.26 -4.12 -13.71
CA ARG A 128 -1.82 -3.04 -14.60
C ARG A 128 -2.05 -1.69 -13.97
N PHE A 129 -0.99 -0.91 -13.82
CA PHE A 129 -1.09 0.44 -13.28
C PHE A 129 -1.85 1.35 -14.25
N SER A 130 -2.96 1.92 -13.81
CA SER A 130 -3.83 2.76 -14.64
C SER A 130 -4.64 3.76 -13.79
N ASN A 131 -5.38 4.66 -14.44
CA ASN A 131 -6.34 5.54 -13.76
C ASN A 131 -7.76 4.93 -13.64
N GLN A 132 -7.90 3.62 -13.86
CA GLN A 132 -9.21 2.95 -13.86
C GLN A 132 -9.91 3.03 -12.50
N PHE A 133 -9.17 3.03 -11.40
CA PHE A 133 -9.71 3.25 -10.05
C PHE A 133 -10.60 4.50 -9.98
N PHE A 134 -10.10 5.65 -10.44
CA PHE A 134 -10.86 6.91 -10.41
C PHE A 134 -12.04 6.89 -11.36
N LYS A 135 -11.88 6.34 -12.57
CA LYS A 135 -12.96 6.21 -13.55
C LYS A 135 -14.13 5.40 -12.99
N LEU A 136 -13.83 4.21 -12.47
CA LEU A 136 -14.84 3.30 -11.91
C LEU A 136 -15.47 3.88 -10.64
N LEU A 137 -14.70 4.54 -9.78
CA LEU A 137 -15.22 5.21 -8.59
C LEU A 137 -16.33 6.24 -8.92
N LEU A 138 -16.12 7.00 -10.00
CA LEU A 138 -17.10 8.00 -10.46
C LEU A 138 -18.29 7.38 -11.19
N GLN A 139 -18.04 6.46 -12.13
CA GLN A 139 -19.01 5.95 -13.11
C GLN A 139 -19.93 4.86 -12.57
N LEU A 140 -19.42 3.99 -11.68
CA LEU A 140 -20.18 2.84 -11.19
C LEU A 140 -21.10 3.22 -10.01
N LYS A 141 -22.20 2.47 -9.90
CA LYS A 141 -23.13 2.58 -8.78
C LYS A 141 -22.71 1.65 -7.65
N TRP A 142 -21.96 2.21 -6.71
CA TRP A 142 -21.49 1.52 -5.51
C TRP A 142 -22.62 1.29 -4.50
N THR A 143 -22.86 0.03 -4.13
CA THR A 143 -23.88 -0.35 -3.14
C THR A 143 -23.22 -0.82 -1.83
N PRO A 144 -23.68 -0.35 -0.66
CA PRO A 144 -23.16 -0.86 0.61
C PRO A 144 -23.46 -2.35 0.78
N ARG A 145 -22.44 -3.12 1.20
CA ARG A 145 -22.55 -4.54 1.50
C ARG A 145 -21.83 -4.85 2.81
N LYS A 146 -22.50 -5.59 3.68
CA LYS A 146 -21.91 -6.18 4.87
C LYS A 146 -21.41 -7.59 4.55
N LEU A 147 -20.13 -7.84 4.79
CA LEU A 147 -19.48 -9.13 4.60
C LEU A 147 -19.82 -10.08 5.76
N ALA A 148 -19.55 -11.37 5.57
CA ALA A 148 -19.81 -12.40 6.58
C ALA A 148 -19.03 -12.19 7.90
N ASN A 149 -17.86 -11.55 7.83
CA ASN A 149 -17.04 -11.19 9.00
C ASN A 149 -17.51 -9.89 9.71
N GLY A 150 -18.59 -9.27 9.25
CA GLY A 150 -19.16 -8.05 9.82
C GLY A 150 -18.63 -6.74 9.24
N MET A 151 -17.55 -6.78 8.45
CA MET A 151 -17.01 -5.59 7.77
C MET A 151 -18.01 -5.06 6.75
N SER A 152 -18.05 -3.74 6.60
CA SER A 152 -18.90 -3.07 5.59
C SER A 152 -18.02 -2.42 4.54
N GLN A 153 -18.31 -2.72 3.28
CA GLN A 153 -17.65 -2.13 2.12
C GLN A 153 -18.70 -1.76 1.07
N PHE A 154 -18.25 -1.19 -0.03
CA PHE A 154 -19.10 -0.98 -1.19
C PHE A 154 -18.75 -1.99 -2.27
N VAL A 155 -19.75 -2.43 -3.01
CA VAL A 155 -19.57 -3.35 -4.14
C VAL A 155 -20.24 -2.83 -5.39
N TYR A 156 -19.74 -3.31 -6.53
CA TYR A 156 -20.41 -3.21 -7.81
C TYR A 156 -20.51 -4.61 -8.41
N GLU A 157 -21.71 -4.95 -8.85
CA GLU A 157 -22.03 -6.16 -9.60
C GLU A 157 -22.31 -5.74 -11.04
N ASP A 158 -21.56 -6.32 -11.97
CA ASP A 158 -21.79 -6.08 -13.39
C ASP A 158 -23.14 -6.70 -13.77
N PRO A 159 -24.09 -5.94 -14.38
CA PRO A 159 -25.36 -6.50 -14.82
C PRO A 159 -25.24 -7.67 -15.80
N ASP A 160 -24.11 -7.73 -16.52
CA ASP A 160 -23.79 -8.79 -17.47
C ASP A 160 -22.87 -9.88 -16.86
N ALA A 161 -22.63 -9.85 -15.54
CA ALA A 161 -21.82 -10.84 -14.84
C ALA A 161 -22.41 -12.24 -14.95
N GLU A 162 -21.55 -13.23 -15.18
CA GLU A 162 -21.90 -14.64 -15.08
C GLU A 162 -21.82 -15.13 -13.62
N GLU A 163 -22.47 -16.28 -13.33
CA GLU A 163 -22.41 -16.88 -12.00
C GLU A 163 -20.96 -17.23 -11.64
N GLY A 164 -20.46 -16.59 -10.57
CA GLY A 164 -19.09 -16.78 -10.09
C GLY A 164 -18.13 -15.67 -10.49
N ASP A 165 -18.57 -14.69 -11.29
CA ASP A 165 -17.78 -13.49 -11.56
C ASP A 165 -17.52 -12.70 -10.28
N GLU A 166 -16.32 -12.15 -10.23
CA GLU A 166 -15.85 -11.44 -9.06
C GLU A 166 -16.37 -10.00 -9.02
N LEU A 167 -16.98 -9.63 -7.90
CA LEU A 167 -17.46 -8.28 -7.68
C LEU A 167 -16.30 -7.29 -7.50
N LEU A 168 -16.46 -6.11 -8.07
CA LEU A 168 -15.59 -4.99 -7.74
C LEU A 168 -15.97 -4.42 -6.37
N MET A 169 -14.99 -3.81 -5.71
CA MET A 169 -15.19 -3.21 -4.40
C MET A 169 -14.60 -1.81 -4.27
N MET A 170 -15.15 -1.04 -3.33
CA MET A 170 -14.56 0.19 -2.80
C MET A 170 -14.61 0.19 -1.27
N LEU A 171 -13.54 0.67 -0.63
CA LEU A 171 -13.54 0.91 0.80
C LEU A 171 -14.39 2.14 1.14
N PRO A 172 -14.91 2.27 2.38
CA PRO A 172 -15.50 3.53 2.85
C PRO A 172 -14.60 4.75 2.62
N THR A 173 -13.30 4.61 2.83
CA THR A 173 -12.30 5.65 2.53
C THR A 173 -12.20 6.00 1.04
N ASP A 174 -12.35 5.02 0.14
CA ASP A 174 -12.33 5.25 -1.31
C ASP A 174 -13.57 6.05 -1.74
N VAL A 175 -14.76 5.67 -1.25
CA VAL A 175 -16.01 6.38 -1.52
C VAL A 175 -15.98 7.81 -0.95
N ALA A 176 -15.32 8.01 0.19
CA ALA A 176 -15.14 9.33 0.78
C ALA A 176 -14.39 10.31 -0.14
N LEU A 177 -13.52 9.83 -1.04
CA LEU A 177 -12.85 10.69 -2.02
C LEU A 177 -13.81 11.32 -3.03
N LYS A 178 -14.91 10.64 -3.35
CA LYS A 178 -15.93 11.12 -4.30
C LYS A 178 -16.96 12.05 -3.65
N THR A 179 -17.17 11.92 -2.33
CA THR A 179 -18.18 12.70 -1.61
C THR A 179 -17.61 13.97 -0.98
N ASP A 180 -16.33 13.98 -0.62
CA ASP A 180 -15.64 15.18 -0.12
C ASP A 180 -15.30 16.15 -1.27
N PRO A 181 -15.71 17.44 -1.23
CA PRO A 181 -15.50 18.36 -2.35
C PRO A 181 -14.03 18.61 -2.72
N SER A 182 -13.13 18.68 -1.74
CA SER A 182 -11.71 18.95 -1.95
C SER A 182 -10.98 17.74 -2.53
N PHE A 183 -11.36 16.53 -2.11
CA PHE A 183 -10.85 15.31 -2.75
C PHE A 183 -11.46 15.09 -4.14
N ARG A 184 -12.76 15.34 -4.29
CA ARG A 184 -13.51 15.04 -5.52
C ARG A 184 -12.93 15.74 -6.73
N GLN A 185 -12.53 17.00 -6.62
CA GLN A 185 -11.90 17.73 -7.73
C GLN A 185 -10.65 17.03 -8.27
N TRP A 186 -9.88 16.33 -7.42
CA TRP A 186 -8.69 15.59 -7.84
C TRP A 186 -9.06 14.22 -8.41
N VAL A 187 -10.07 13.55 -7.84
CA VAL A 187 -10.64 12.32 -8.39
C VAL A 187 -11.12 12.53 -9.82
N GLU A 188 -11.86 13.60 -10.08
CA GLU A 188 -12.38 13.95 -11.42
C GLU A 188 -11.22 14.24 -12.39
N ARG A 189 -10.24 15.06 -11.99
CA ARG A 189 -9.05 15.34 -12.80
C ARG A 189 -8.26 14.08 -13.16
N TYR A 190 -8.06 13.17 -12.21
CA TYR A 190 -7.30 11.94 -12.46
C TYR A 190 -8.09 10.90 -13.25
N ALA A 191 -9.41 10.91 -13.16
CA ALA A 191 -10.26 10.08 -14.03
C ALA A 191 -10.18 10.54 -15.49
N GLU A 192 -10.13 11.85 -15.73
CA GLU A 192 -10.05 12.45 -17.06
C GLU A 192 -8.62 12.37 -17.63
N ASP A 193 -7.61 12.74 -16.85
CA ASP A 193 -6.22 12.85 -17.26
C ASP A 193 -5.32 11.84 -16.53
N LYS A 194 -5.00 10.76 -17.25
CA LYS A 194 -4.11 9.69 -16.78
C LYS A 194 -2.66 10.19 -16.62
N GLU A 195 -2.19 11.07 -17.49
CA GLU A 195 -0.79 11.55 -17.45
C GLU A 195 -0.59 12.48 -16.25
N LEU A 196 -1.56 13.34 -15.95
CA LEU A 196 -1.56 14.16 -14.74
C LEU A 196 -1.55 13.29 -13.47
N PHE A 197 -2.36 12.23 -13.45
CA PHE A 197 -2.33 11.26 -12.34
C PHE A 197 -0.95 10.63 -12.19
N PHE A 198 -0.35 10.18 -13.29
CA PHE A 198 0.95 9.51 -13.30
C PHE A 198 2.07 10.43 -12.80
N ASP A 199 2.12 11.68 -13.29
CA ASP A 199 3.09 12.67 -12.85
C ASP A 199 2.98 12.97 -11.35
N HIS A 200 1.76 13.19 -10.85
CA HIS A 200 1.53 13.46 -9.43
C HIS A 200 1.82 12.23 -8.58
N PHE A 201 1.36 11.04 -8.98
CA PHE A 201 1.61 9.79 -8.25
C PHE A 201 3.10 9.53 -8.09
N ALA A 202 3.90 9.70 -9.16
CA ALA A 202 5.34 9.49 -9.10
C ALA A 202 6.02 10.40 -8.07
N LYS A 203 5.70 11.70 -8.07
CA LYS A 203 6.26 12.68 -7.14
C LYS A 203 5.85 12.38 -5.69
N VAL A 204 4.58 12.05 -5.48
CA VAL A 204 4.05 11.82 -4.13
C VAL A 204 4.51 10.47 -3.56
N PHE A 205 4.60 9.43 -4.39
CA PHE A 205 5.15 8.14 -3.97
C PHE A 205 6.65 8.24 -3.66
N ALA A 206 7.41 9.01 -4.46
CA ALA A 206 8.81 9.34 -4.15
C ALA A 206 8.93 10.06 -2.79
N LYS A 207 8.07 11.04 -2.52
CA LYS A 207 7.97 11.72 -1.22
C LYS A 207 7.65 10.74 -0.08
N LEU A 208 6.72 9.80 -0.30
CA LEU A 208 6.34 8.78 0.68
C LEU A 208 7.50 7.87 1.06
N VAL A 209 8.25 7.36 0.08
CA VAL A 209 9.40 6.47 0.36
C VAL A 209 10.58 7.20 1.02
N GLU A 210 10.67 8.52 0.87
CA GLU A 210 11.67 9.38 1.54
C GLU A 210 11.18 9.95 2.88
N LEU A 211 9.96 9.62 3.33
CA LEU A 211 9.40 10.18 4.55
C LEU A 211 10.28 9.80 5.77
N GLY A 212 10.73 10.83 6.50
CA GLY A 212 11.62 10.67 7.66
C GLY A 212 13.11 10.60 7.33
N ILE A 213 13.52 10.64 6.05
CA ILE A 213 14.92 10.70 5.64
C ILE A 213 15.38 12.16 5.56
N ARG A 214 16.58 12.45 6.07
CA ARG A 214 17.27 13.74 5.91
C ARG A 214 18.54 13.52 5.11
N ARG A 215 18.73 14.28 4.02
CA ARG A 215 19.91 14.20 3.16
C ARG A 215 20.72 15.48 3.17
N ASP A 216 22.02 15.38 2.93
CA ASP A 216 22.89 16.53 2.65
C ASP A 216 22.87 16.92 1.15
N GLU A 217 23.67 17.91 0.78
CA GLU A 217 23.81 18.40 -0.61
C GLU A 217 24.33 17.36 -1.60
N LYS A 218 24.91 16.26 -1.11
CA LYS A 218 25.43 15.13 -1.90
C LYS A 218 24.48 13.92 -1.88
N ASP A 219 23.24 14.12 -1.45
CA ASP A 219 22.22 13.09 -1.29
C ASP A 219 22.57 11.98 -0.26
N VAL A 220 23.53 12.22 0.63
CA VAL A 220 23.90 11.28 1.70
C VAL A 220 22.92 11.40 2.86
N ILE A 221 22.43 10.26 3.36
CA ILE A 221 21.50 10.25 4.51
C ILE A 221 22.24 10.63 5.79
N LEU A 222 21.76 11.67 6.46
CA LEU A 222 22.34 12.26 7.67
C LEU A 222 21.85 11.59 8.96
N ASN A 223 20.60 11.16 9.00
CA ASN A 223 19.98 10.55 10.18
C ASN A 223 20.04 9.02 10.16
N THR A 224 21.22 8.46 9.86
CA THR A 224 21.47 7.02 9.95
C THR A 224 21.79 6.62 11.40
N ASP A 225 21.20 5.53 11.88
CA ASP A 225 21.53 4.94 13.19
C ASP A 225 22.73 3.99 13.09
N ASN A 226 23.76 4.38 12.32
CA ASN A 226 25.01 3.64 12.22
C ASN A 226 25.79 3.77 13.55
N VAL A 227 25.38 3.02 14.57
CA VAL A 227 26.20 2.85 15.77
C VAL A 227 27.50 2.18 15.31
N LYS A 228 28.64 2.85 15.54
CA LYS A 228 29.99 2.27 15.36
C LYS A 228 30.10 1.00 16.22
N GLY A 229 29.71 -0.14 15.68
CA GLY A 229 29.68 -1.41 16.42
C GLY A 229 29.52 -2.67 15.56
N GLY A 230 29.32 -2.52 14.25
CA GLY A 230 29.09 -3.65 13.36
C GLY A 230 27.63 -4.12 13.33
N TYR A 231 27.28 -4.81 12.25
CA TYR A 231 25.96 -5.37 12.00
C TYR A 231 25.67 -6.50 12.99
N ILE A 232 24.69 -6.30 13.87
CA ILE A 232 24.11 -7.37 14.68
C ILE A 232 22.71 -7.60 14.14
N SER A 233 22.50 -8.72 13.45
CA SER A 233 21.18 -9.09 12.95
C SER A 233 20.25 -9.32 14.13
N ALA A 234 19.12 -8.64 14.14
CA ALA A 234 17.97 -9.03 14.95
C ALA A 234 17.62 -10.52 14.73
N PRO A 235 17.04 -11.21 15.72
CA PRO A 235 16.62 -12.59 15.59
C PRO A 235 15.73 -12.76 14.35
N LYS A 236 16.13 -13.67 13.46
CA LYS A 236 15.46 -13.96 12.19
C LYS A 236 14.06 -14.52 12.47
N LYS A 237 13.00 -13.89 11.95
CA LYS A 237 11.67 -14.54 11.87
C LYS A 237 11.76 -15.75 10.93
N SER A 238 10.94 -16.77 11.18
CA SER A 238 10.88 -17.95 10.30
C SER A 238 10.65 -17.54 8.84
N ASN A 239 11.39 -18.17 7.93
CA ASN A 239 11.19 -18.03 6.48
C ASN A 239 9.87 -18.67 6.01
N THR A 240 9.17 -19.38 6.90
CA THR A 240 7.91 -20.05 6.61
C THR A 240 6.74 -19.15 7.02
N PRO A 241 5.83 -18.78 6.12
CA PRO A 241 4.63 -18.03 6.47
C PRO A 241 3.75 -18.84 7.44
N THR A 242 3.59 -18.37 8.67
CA THR A 242 2.61 -18.91 9.61
C THR A 242 1.28 -18.20 9.40
N GLY A 243 0.48 -18.71 8.45
CA GLY A 243 -0.94 -18.36 8.33
C GLY A 243 -1.82 -19.43 8.96
N PRO A 244 -3.11 -19.15 9.24
CA PRO A 244 -4.04 -20.19 9.64
C PRO A 244 -4.09 -21.30 8.57
N PRO A 245 -4.22 -22.57 8.97
CA PRO A 245 -4.23 -23.70 8.04
C PRO A 245 -5.33 -23.50 6.99
N ARG A 246 -4.99 -23.71 5.71
CA ARG A 246 -5.99 -23.78 4.63
C ARG A 246 -7.03 -24.84 5.00
N LYS A 247 -8.30 -24.45 5.12
CA LYS A 247 -9.39 -25.44 5.20
C LYS A 247 -9.31 -26.34 3.96
N PRO A 248 -9.36 -27.66 4.11
CA PRO A 248 -9.36 -28.56 2.96
C PRO A 248 -10.55 -28.23 2.07
N LYS A 249 -10.30 -28.15 0.75
CA LYS A 249 -11.37 -28.11 -0.25
C LYS A 249 -12.22 -29.37 -0.06
N ALA A 250 -13.51 -29.20 0.21
CA ALA A 250 -14.46 -30.30 0.09
C ALA A 250 -14.35 -30.83 -1.35
N ARG A 251 -13.97 -32.10 -1.49
CA ARG A 251 -14.11 -32.80 -2.76
C ARG A 251 -15.60 -33.02 -2.98
N LEU A 252 -16.14 -32.42 -4.03
CA LEU A 252 -17.33 -32.94 -4.71
C LEU A 252 -16.90 -34.13 -5.56
#